data_AF-A0AAN7Q8U1-F1
#
_entry.id   AF-A0AAN7Q8U1-F1
#
_cell.length_a   1.000
_cell.length_b   1.000
_cell.length_c   1.000
_cell.angle_alpha   90.00
_cell.angle_beta   90.00
_cell.angle_gamma   90.00
#
_symmetry.space_group_name_H-M   'P 1'
#
loop_
_entity.id
_entity.type
_entity.pdbx_description
1 polymer ?
#
loop_
_entity_poly.entity_id
_entity_poly.type
_entity_poly.pdbx_seq_one_letter_code
_entity_poly.pdbx_strand_id
1 'polypeptide(L)'
;MNEARKLLEASLGEDLRKQYFGLLKQWFLFSSSMTKMQFDSAVRNLLTTQEQIHRHNDFLLALYAKINNTRVKSTRSSYDKGYFEVADTIEYILPPSPTYMLRPEVENRSAAAELFLPDNGFIASRIAVQAWESGLEGAEEGVTEIIVQACQAFVKNIISAMVSRKQGYKIRDGKFQYGFGLPVPDPCIRNTHHIIDHSQECKVEIAADDDSFVPANRPSLESAEQQAAFSFSCGQRKYSDGKLTLQLLYDTIREDPSIIGFHSVNNVNLFKLGLSLEDS
;
A
#
# COMPACT_ATOMS: atom_id res chain seq x y z
N MET A 1 15.28 -30.42 -10.42
CA MET A 1 13.84 -30.75 -10.50
C MET A 1 13.50 -31.62 -11.70
N ASN A 2 13.68 -31.18 -12.96
CA ASN A 2 13.34 -32.00 -14.14
C ASN A 2 14.09 -33.35 -14.19
N GLU A 3 15.33 -33.39 -13.74
CA GLU A 3 16.12 -34.62 -13.64
C GLU A 3 15.60 -35.57 -12.55
N ALA A 4 15.40 -35.06 -11.32
CA ALA A 4 14.79 -35.82 -10.22
C ALA A 4 13.40 -36.37 -10.58
N ARG A 5 12.59 -35.61 -11.34
CA ARG A 5 11.30 -36.07 -11.87
C ARG A 5 11.45 -37.22 -12.85
N LYS A 6 12.36 -37.11 -13.82
CA LYS A 6 12.62 -38.18 -14.80
C LYS A 6 13.13 -39.46 -14.14
N LEU A 7 13.99 -39.33 -13.13
CA LEU A 7 14.49 -40.46 -12.35
C LEU A 7 13.39 -41.14 -11.53
N LEU A 8 12.49 -40.35 -10.93
CA LEU A 8 11.31 -40.87 -10.25
C LEU A 8 10.37 -41.57 -11.23
N GLU A 9 10.04 -40.94 -12.36
CA GLU A 9 9.20 -41.53 -13.41
C GLU A 9 9.81 -42.79 -14.02
N ALA A 10 11.14 -42.91 -14.08
CA ALA A 10 11.80 -44.13 -14.53
C ALA A 10 11.74 -45.26 -13.48
N SER A 11 11.75 -44.90 -12.19
CA SER A 11 11.61 -45.87 -11.08
C SER A 11 10.16 -46.31 -10.83
N LEU A 12 9.19 -45.58 -11.38
CA LEU A 12 7.76 -45.85 -11.29
C LEU A 12 7.27 -46.38 -12.64
N GLY A 13 6.86 -47.66 -12.71
CA GLY A 13 6.18 -48.20 -13.89
C GLY A 13 4.93 -47.38 -14.28
N GLU A 14 4.41 -47.55 -15.50
CA GLU A 14 3.34 -46.69 -16.04
C GLU A 14 2.09 -46.57 -15.15
N ASP A 15 1.68 -47.66 -14.51
CA ASP A 15 0.50 -47.71 -13.64
C ASP A 15 0.73 -47.06 -12.27
N LEU A 16 1.88 -47.35 -11.65
CA LEU A 16 2.29 -46.74 -10.38
C LEU A 16 2.53 -45.23 -10.56
N ARG A 17 3.05 -44.82 -11.71
CA ARG A 17 3.22 -43.41 -12.08
C ARG A 17 1.87 -42.68 -12.08
N LYS A 18 0.85 -43.23 -12.73
CA LYS A 18 -0.48 -42.60 -12.77
C LYS A 18 -1.08 -42.45 -11.38
N GLN A 19 -0.98 -43.49 -10.54
CA GLN A 19 -1.49 -43.46 -9.16
C GLN A 19 -0.73 -42.46 -8.29
N TYR A 20 0.60 -42.46 -8.35
CA TYR A 20 1.45 -41.56 -7.59
C TYR A 20 1.19 -40.10 -7.96
N PHE A 21 1.16 -39.76 -9.25
CA PHE A 21 0.85 -38.39 -9.68
C PHE A 21 -0.62 -38.00 -9.44
N GLY A 22 -1.53 -38.98 -9.37
CA GLY A 22 -2.91 -38.77 -8.91
C GLY A 22 -2.97 -38.32 -7.45
N LEU A 23 -2.28 -39.04 -6.56
CA LEU A 23 -2.15 -38.68 -5.14
C LEU A 23 -1.45 -37.34 -4.97
N LEU A 24 -0.39 -37.09 -5.75
CA LEU A 24 0.34 -35.84 -5.73
C LEU A 24 -0.54 -34.68 -6.21
N LYS A 25 -1.34 -34.85 -7.25
CA LYS A 25 -2.34 -33.86 -7.69
C LYS A 25 -3.42 -33.63 -6.64
N GLN A 26 -3.94 -34.67 -6.00
CA GLN A 26 -4.94 -34.52 -4.93
C GLN A 26 -4.39 -33.74 -3.73
N TRP A 27 -3.13 -33.98 -3.37
CA TRP A 27 -2.46 -33.28 -2.27
C TRP A 27 -2.04 -31.84 -2.63
N PHE A 28 -1.53 -31.59 -3.85
CA PHE A 28 -1.05 -30.26 -4.26
C PHE A 28 -2.12 -29.34 -4.88
N LEU A 29 -3.13 -29.88 -5.57
CA LEU A 29 -4.17 -29.09 -6.25
C LEU A 29 -5.47 -28.96 -5.44
N PHE A 30 -5.46 -29.36 -4.15
CA PHE A 30 -6.61 -29.26 -3.24
C PHE A 30 -7.93 -29.82 -3.81
N SER A 31 -7.84 -30.79 -4.73
CA SER A 31 -9.02 -31.43 -5.32
C SER A 31 -9.78 -32.30 -4.30
N SER A 32 -9.19 -32.56 -3.13
CA SER A 32 -9.80 -33.24 -1.98
C SER A 32 -9.11 -32.75 -0.70
N SER A 33 -9.78 -32.82 0.46
CA SER A 33 -9.26 -32.41 1.79
C SER A 33 -8.16 -33.34 2.34
N MET A 34 -7.24 -33.80 1.49
CA MET A 34 -6.21 -34.76 1.86
C MET A 34 -5.08 -34.07 2.65
N THR A 35 -4.91 -34.45 3.91
CA THR A 35 -3.86 -33.93 4.79
C THR A 35 -2.48 -34.51 4.46
N LYS A 36 -1.40 -33.85 4.90
CA LYS A 36 -0.02 -34.35 4.73
C LYS A 36 0.17 -35.77 5.28
N MET A 37 -0.38 -36.07 6.46
CA MET A 37 -0.27 -37.42 7.05
C MET A 37 -0.95 -38.49 6.20
N GLN A 38 -2.10 -38.15 5.60
CA GLN A 38 -2.81 -39.07 4.70
C GLN A 38 -2.04 -39.29 3.39
N PHE A 39 -1.43 -38.23 2.84
CA PHE A 39 -0.55 -38.35 1.68
C PHE A 39 0.69 -39.20 1.99
N ASP A 40 1.40 -38.91 3.08
CA ASP A 40 2.62 -39.65 3.48
C ASP A 40 2.29 -41.14 3.71
N SER A 41 1.12 -41.43 4.30
CA SER A 41 0.63 -42.82 4.46
C SER A 41 0.31 -43.48 3.12
N ALA A 42 -0.40 -42.79 2.22
CA ALA A 42 -0.75 -43.32 0.91
C ALA A 42 0.50 -43.56 0.03
N VAL A 43 1.49 -42.67 0.08
CA VAL A 43 2.75 -42.82 -0.64
C VAL A 43 3.59 -43.96 -0.08
N ARG A 44 3.65 -44.13 1.24
CA ARG A 44 4.35 -45.29 1.86
C ARG A 44 3.69 -46.62 1.51
N ASN A 45 2.36 -46.64 1.34
CA ASN A 45 1.65 -47.83 0.88
C ASN A 45 1.89 -48.11 -0.62
N LEU A 46 2.12 -47.06 -1.42
CA LEU A 46 2.31 -47.16 -2.86
C LEU A 46 3.78 -47.44 -3.26
N LEU A 47 4.75 -46.90 -2.53
CA LEU A 47 6.18 -47.04 -2.81
C LEU A 47 6.79 -48.08 -1.87
N THR A 48 6.93 -49.31 -2.36
CA THR A 48 7.42 -50.43 -1.54
C THR A 48 8.95 -50.60 -1.61
N THR A 49 9.59 -50.14 -2.69
CA THR A 49 11.05 -50.30 -2.87
C THR A 49 11.82 -49.12 -2.29
N GLN A 50 12.94 -49.40 -1.62
CA GLN A 50 13.84 -48.39 -1.04
C GLN A 50 14.28 -47.34 -2.08
N GLU A 51 14.55 -47.78 -3.31
CA GLU A 51 14.92 -46.88 -4.41
C GLU A 51 13.79 -45.89 -4.76
N GLN A 52 12.53 -46.35 -4.81
CA GLN A 52 11.38 -45.49 -5.11
C GLN A 52 11.16 -44.44 -4.02
N ILE A 53 11.32 -44.83 -2.75
CA ILE A 53 11.22 -43.92 -1.60
C ILE A 53 12.36 -42.89 -1.63
N HIS A 54 13.59 -43.32 -1.95
CA HIS A 54 14.72 -42.41 -2.12
C HIS A 54 14.48 -41.42 -3.27
N ARG A 55 14.03 -41.89 -4.44
CA ARG A 55 13.69 -41.00 -5.57
C ARG A 55 12.54 -40.06 -5.26
N HIS A 56 11.55 -40.51 -4.48
CA HIS A 56 10.47 -39.67 -4.00
C HIS A 56 10.98 -38.55 -3.07
N ASN A 57 11.83 -38.90 -2.10
CA ASN A 57 12.44 -37.93 -1.20
C ASN A 57 13.36 -36.96 -1.95
N ASP A 58 14.16 -37.45 -2.90
CA ASP A 58 14.99 -36.61 -3.77
C ASP A 58 14.13 -35.67 -4.63
N PHE A 59 12.99 -36.16 -5.13
CA PHE A 59 12.05 -35.33 -5.88
C PHE A 59 11.40 -34.26 -5.00
N LEU A 60 10.95 -34.60 -3.78
CA LEU A 60 10.41 -33.64 -2.83
C LEU A 60 11.48 -32.65 -2.37
N LEU A 61 12.70 -33.09 -2.06
CA LEU A 61 13.83 -32.21 -1.72
C LEU A 61 14.21 -31.31 -2.89
N ALA A 62 14.19 -31.81 -4.13
CA ALA A 62 14.42 -30.99 -5.31
C ALA A 62 13.26 -30.02 -5.59
N LEU A 63 12.05 -30.34 -5.15
CA LEU A 63 10.88 -29.47 -5.21
C LEU A 63 10.96 -28.38 -4.13
N TYR A 64 11.25 -28.75 -2.89
CA TYR A 64 11.51 -27.84 -1.77
C TYR A 64 12.72 -26.95 -2.01
N ALA A 65 13.82 -27.49 -2.54
CA ALA A 65 14.99 -26.70 -2.91
C ALA A 65 14.69 -25.77 -4.08
N LYS A 66 13.80 -26.11 -5.01
CA LYS A 66 13.35 -25.18 -6.05
C LYS A 66 12.48 -24.04 -5.47
N ILE A 67 11.70 -24.34 -4.43
CA ILE A 67 10.86 -23.35 -3.73
C ILE A 67 11.72 -22.43 -2.83
N ASN A 68 12.73 -22.98 -2.15
CA ASN A 68 13.56 -22.28 -1.17
C ASN A 68 14.86 -21.69 -1.72
N ASN A 69 15.32 -22.13 -2.89
CA ASN A 69 16.59 -21.70 -3.48
C ASN A 69 16.27 -20.91 -4.76
N THR A 70 16.18 -19.59 -4.58
CA THR A 70 16.19 -18.60 -5.65
C THR A 70 17.51 -18.70 -6.41
N ARG A 71 17.54 -19.51 -7.47
CA ARG A 71 18.51 -19.33 -8.54
C ARG A 71 17.82 -19.32 -9.89
N VAL A 72 18.00 -18.16 -10.53
CA VAL A 72 17.71 -17.82 -11.92
C VAL A 72 17.99 -19.00 -12.86
N LYS A 73 16.98 -19.34 -13.66
CA LYS A 73 17.18 -19.86 -15.01
C LYS A 73 16.27 -19.11 -15.97
N SER A 74 16.86 -18.12 -16.64
CA SER A 74 16.35 -17.58 -17.89
C SER A 74 16.43 -18.66 -18.95
N THR A 75 15.27 -19.14 -19.39
CA THR A 75 15.11 -19.69 -20.73
C THR A 75 13.83 -19.07 -21.28
N ARG A 76 13.95 -17.88 -21.91
CA ARG A 76 12.91 -17.40 -22.82
C ARG A 76 12.88 -18.37 -24.00
N SER A 77 11.84 -19.20 -24.04
CA SER A 77 11.47 -19.91 -25.26
C SER A 77 10.97 -18.88 -26.27
N SER A 78 11.66 -18.81 -27.39
CA SER A 78 11.44 -17.87 -28.48
C SER A 78 10.33 -18.35 -29.41
N TYR A 79 9.06 -18.21 -29.03
CA TYR A 79 7.92 -18.18 -29.97
C TYR A 79 6.62 -17.80 -29.23
N ASP A 80 6.53 -16.57 -28.74
CA ASP A 80 5.22 -16.00 -28.42
C ASP A 80 4.81 -15.08 -29.56
N LYS A 81 3.83 -15.53 -30.36
CA LYS A 81 3.27 -14.74 -31.46
C LYS A 81 2.44 -13.65 -30.81
N GLY A 82 3.00 -12.45 -30.77
CA GLY A 82 2.46 -11.26 -30.13
C GLY A 82 1.03 -10.91 -30.56
N TYR A 83 0.07 -11.47 -29.85
CA TYR A 83 -1.26 -10.93 -29.70
C TYR A 83 -1.34 -10.39 -28.27
N PHE A 84 -1.45 -9.06 -28.16
CA PHE A 84 -1.77 -8.44 -26.87
C PHE A 84 -3.24 -8.73 -26.56
N GLU A 85 -3.48 -9.45 -25.47
CA GLU A 85 -4.81 -9.55 -24.87
C GLU A 85 -4.96 -8.49 -23.78
N VAL A 86 -6.15 -7.89 -23.70
CA VAL A 86 -6.47 -6.92 -22.65
C VAL A 86 -6.47 -7.67 -21.32
N ALA A 87 -5.56 -7.32 -20.42
CA ALA A 87 -5.49 -7.92 -19.10
C ALA A 87 -6.81 -7.69 -18.36
N ASP A 88 -7.48 -8.78 -17.98
CA ASP A 88 -8.72 -8.70 -17.23
C ASP A 88 -8.42 -8.24 -15.80
N THR A 89 -8.87 -7.04 -15.46
CA THR A 89 -8.67 -6.44 -14.14
C THR A 89 -9.20 -7.30 -12.99
N ILE A 90 -10.12 -8.22 -13.26
CA ILE A 90 -10.68 -9.14 -12.27
C ILE A 90 -9.64 -10.17 -11.79
N GLU A 91 -8.69 -10.56 -12.65
CA GLU A 91 -7.66 -11.55 -12.31
C GLU A 91 -6.68 -11.04 -11.24
N TYR A 92 -6.54 -9.72 -11.13
CA TYR A 92 -5.75 -9.04 -10.10
C TYR A 92 -6.54 -8.71 -8.81
N ILE A 93 -7.85 -8.96 -8.80
CA ILE A 93 -8.74 -8.70 -7.65
C ILE A 93 -9.06 -10.01 -6.88
N LEU A 94 -8.90 -11.17 -7.52
CA LEU A 94 -9.09 -12.47 -6.89
C LEU A 94 -7.97 -12.76 -5.87
N PRO A 95 -8.29 -13.27 -4.66
CA PRO A 95 -7.26 -13.78 -3.77
C PRO A 95 -6.50 -14.92 -4.49
N PRO A 96 -5.18 -15.04 -4.27
CA PRO A 96 -4.39 -16.07 -4.91
C PRO A 96 -4.99 -17.43 -4.54
N SER A 97 -5.08 -18.32 -5.54
CA SER A 97 -5.62 -19.68 -5.52
C SER A 97 -5.65 -20.38 -4.15
N PRO A 98 -6.64 -21.25 -3.86
CA PRO A 98 -6.82 -21.92 -2.57
C PRO A 98 -5.64 -22.82 -2.12
N THR A 99 -4.61 -22.95 -2.94
CA THR A 99 -3.29 -23.50 -2.58
C THR A 99 -2.50 -22.62 -1.59
N TYR A 100 -2.88 -21.35 -1.43
CA TYR A 100 -2.27 -20.39 -0.51
C TYR A 100 -3.03 -20.24 0.82
N MET A 101 -3.57 -21.34 1.34
CA MET A 101 -3.88 -21.43 2.78
C MET A 101 -2.55 -21.36 3.55
N LEU A 102 -2.09 -20.12 3.78
CA LEU A 102 -1.18 -19.78 4.85
C LEU A 102 -1.64 -20.51 6.11
N ARG A 103 -0.67 -20.96 6.92
CA ARG A 103 -0.96 -21.45 8.27
C ARG A 103 -1.94 -20.49 8.96
N PRO A 104 -2.87 -20.98 9.80
CA PRO A 104 -3.79 -20.14 10.57
C PRO A 104 -3.12 -19.02 11.41
N GLU A 105 -1.79 -19.06 11.55
CA GLU A 105 -0.97 -18.11 12.31
C GLU A 105 -0.50 -16.90 11.49
N VAL A 106 -0.59 -16.94 10.15
CA VAL A 106 -0.21 -15.83 9.26
C VAL A 106 -1.47 -15.28 8.61
N GLU A 107 -2.34 -14.68 9.42
CA GLU A 107 -3.28 -13.69 8.90
C GLU A 107 -2.47 -12.67 8.09
N ASN A 108 -2.96 -12.31 6.90
CA ASN A 108 -2.43 -11.19 6.14
C ASN A 108 -2.59 -9.92 6.98
N ARG A 109 -1.63 -9.66 7.87
CA ARG A 109 -1.64 -8.51 8.76
C ARG A 109 -1.54 -7.28 7.90
N SER A 110 -2.67 -6.65 7.59
CA SER A 110 -2.69 -5.38 6.89
C SER A 110 -2.29 -4.29 7.89
N ALA A 111 -1.64 -3.23 7.42
CA ALA A 111 -1.40 -2.04 8.23
C ALA A 111 -2.71 -1.51 8.84
N ALA A 112 -3.83 -1.66 8.12
CA ALA A 112 -5.16 -1.31 8.60
C ALA A 112 -5.65 -2.18 9.78
N ALA A 113 -5.24 -3.46 9.84
CA ALA A 113 -5.60 -4.36 10.93
C ALA A 113 -4.75 -4.11 12.19
N GLU A 114 -3.50 -3.68 12.01
CA GLU A 114 -2.60 -3.36 13.12
C GLU A 114 -2.75 -1.92 13.63
N LEU A 115 -3.51 -1.06 12.92
CA LEU A 115 -3.73 0.36 13.25
C LEU A 115 -2.44 1.19 13.31
N PHE A 116 -1.36 0.71 12.69
CA PHE A 116 -0.09 1.42 12.56
C PHE A 116 0.19 1.73 11.09
N LEU A 117 0.89 2.84 10.84
CA LEU A 117 1.47 3.10 9.53
C LEU A 117 2.51 2.02 9.21
N PRO A 118 2.65 1.64 7.94
CA PRO A 118 3.62 0.62 7.57
C PRO A 118 5.05 1.11 7.86
N ASP A 119 5.83 0.28 8.54
CA ASP A 119 7.24 0.54 8.80
C ASP A 119 8.13 -0.05 7.69
N ASN A 120 9.44 0.18 7.78
CA ASN A 120 10.38 -0.31 6.77
C ASN A 120 10.34 -1.85 6.66
N GLY A 121 10.27 -2.57 7.79
CA GLY A 121 10.22 -4.04 7.79
C GLY A 121 8.96 -4.58 7.12
N PHE A 122 7.82 -3.96 7.38
CA PHE A 122 6.53 -4.30 6.80
C PHE A 122 6.51 -4.11 5.29
N ILE A 123 6.95 -2.94 4.82
CA ILE A 123 7.02 -2.63 3.39
C ILE A 123 8.03 -3.54 2.67
N ALA A 124 9.23 -3.74 3.23
CA ALA A 124 10.24 -4.62 2.64
C ALA A 124 9.72 -6.06 2.49
N SER A 125 9.02 -6.56 3.52
CA SER A 125 8.41 -7.89 3.49
C SER A 125 7.35 -8.00 2.37
N ARG A 126 6.50 -6.99 2.22
CA ARG A 126 5.47 -6.95 1.18
C ARG A 126 6.08 -6.87 -0.22
N ILE A 127 7.08 -6.03 -0.42
CA ILE A 127 7.77 -5.90 -1.71
C ILE A 127 8.48 -7.20 -2.08
N ALA A 128 9.15 -7.86 -1.14
CA ALA A 128 9.83 -9.13 -1.38
C ALA A 128 8.85 -10.23 -1.83
N VAL A 129 7.70 -10.35 -1.16
CA VAL A 129 6.65 -11.31 -1.54
C VAL A 129 6.09 -10.98 -2.93
N GLN A 130 5.75 -9.71 -3.20
CA GLN A 130 5.18 -9.30 -4.49
C GLN A 130 6.17 -9.46 -5.65
N ALA A 131 7.45 -9.12 -5.41
CA ALA A 131 8.51 -9.30 -6.39
C ALA A 131 8.67 -10.78 -6.73
N TRP A 132 8.70 -11.65 -5.71
CA TRP A 132 8.77 -13.10 -5.91
C TRP A 132 7.60 -13.65 -6.72
N GLU A 133 6.37 -13.24 -6.41
CA GLU A 133 5.16 -13.62 -7.17
C GLU A 133 5.23 -13.15 -8.63
N SER A 134 5.82 -11.99 -8.87
CA SER A 134 6.02 -11.41 -10.19
C SER A 134 7.25 -11.97 -10.93
N GLY A 135 8.00 -12.90 -10.32
CA GLY A 135 9.24 -13.45 -10.86
C GLY A 135 10.42 -12.47 -10.88
N LEU A 136 10.35 -11.40 -10.08
CA LEU A 136 11.38 -10.39 -9.87
C LEU A 136 12.23 -10.73 -8.63
N GLU A 137 13.43 -10.15 -8.57
CA GLU A 137 14.43 -10.45 -7.53
C GLU A 137 14.20 -9.69 -6.21
N GLY A 138 13.44 -8.59 -6.24
CA GLY A 138 13.19 -7.71 -5.10
C GLY A 138 13.38 -6.24 -5.46
N ALA A 139 13.37 -5.37 -4.45
CA ALA A 139 13.69 -3.96 -4.59
C ALA A 139 14.92 -3.59 -3.74
N GLU A 140 15.60 -2.51 -4.14
CA GLU A 140 16.69 -1.91 -3.36
C GLU A 140 16.20 -1.39 -2.01
N GLU A 141 17.07 -1.39 -1.00
CA GLU A 141 16.75 -0.99 0.38
C GLU A 141 16.16 0.43 0.46
N GLY A 142 16.63 1.36 -0.36
CA GLY A 142 16.12 2.74 -0.41
C GLY A 142 14.69 2.88 -0.93
N VAL A 143 14.17 1.91 -1.69
CA VAL A 143 12.79 1.95 -2.22
C VAL A 143 11.79 1.84 -1.06
N THR A 144 12.12 1.04 -0.05
CA THR A 144 11.31 0.87 1.16
C THR A 144 11.14 2.20 1.89
N GLU A 145 12.23 2.95 2.08
CA GLU A 145 12.20 4.24 2.75
C GLU A 145 11.32 5.25 1.98
N ILE A 146 11.47 5.31 0.66
CA ILE A 146 10.68 6.19 -0.20
C ILE A 146 9.18 5.87 -0.07
N ILE A 147 8.81 4.59 -0.05
CA ILE A 147 7.42 4.16 0.08
C ILE A 147 6.87 4.52 1.47
N VAL A 148 7.63 4.29 2.55
CA VAL A 148 7.21 4.69 3.90
C VAL A 148 6.98 6.20 3.98
N GLN A 149 7.90 7.00 3.43
CA GLN A 149 7.75 8.46 3.38
C GLN A 149 6.54 8.88 2.53
N ALA A 150 6.31 8.21 1.39
CA ALA A 150 5.15 8.46 0.55
C ALA A 150 3.83 8.14 1.28
N CYS A 151 3.77 7.04 2.03
CA CYS A 151 2.60 6.71 2.87
C CYS A 151 2.35 7.77 3.95
N GLN A 152 3.40 8.24 4.62
CA GLN A 152 3.28 9.31 5.61
C GLN A 152 2.78 10.61 4.99
N ALA A 153 3.36 11.01 3.84
CA ALA A 153 2.92 12.19 3.10
C ALA A 153 1.47 12.06 2.63
N PHE A 154 1.07 10.88 2.15
CA PHE A 154 -0.29 10.60 1.71
C PHE A 154 -1.32 10.78 2.83
N VAL A 155 -1.08 10.17 4.01
CA VAL A 155 -1.97 10.32 5.17
C VAL A 155 -1.97 11.75 5.69
N LYS A 156 -0.80 12.41 5.70
CA LYS A 156 -0.70 13.83 6.07
C LYS A 156 -1.54 14.70 5.14
N ASN A 157 -1.52 14.46 3.84
CA ASN A 157 -2.33 15.22 2.88
C ASN A 157 -3.84 15.05 3.14
N ILE A 158 -4.29 13.83 3.43
CA ILE A 158 -5.70 13.58 3.80
C ILE A 158 -6.08 14.36 5.07
N ILE A 159 -5.28 14.25 6.13
CA ILE A 159 -5.54 14.95 7.39
C ILE A 159 -5.50 16.47 7.20
N SER A 160 -4.50 16.98 6.48
CA SER A 160 -4.38 18.40 6.15
C SER A 160 -5.58 18.91 5.37
N ALA A 161 -6.11 18.14 4.41
CA ALA A 161 -7.32 18.49 3.68
C ALA A 161 -8.56 18.55 4.61
N MET A 162 -8.74 17.55 5.48
CA MET A 162 -9.83 17.54 6.46
C MET A 162 -9.76 18.73 7.42
N VAL A 163 -8.56 19.04 7.92
CA VAL A 163 -8.33 20.18 8.82
C VAL A 163 -8.58 21.50 8.09
N SER A 164 -8.08 21.66 6.86
CA SER A 164 -8.26 22.85 6.02
C SER A 164 -9.72 23.14 5.67
N ARG A 165 -10.54 22.09 5.63
CA ARG A 165 -12.00 22.20 5.43
C ARG A 165 -12.72 22.67 6.68
N LYS A 166 -12.25 22.24 7.85
CA LYS A 166 -12.89 22.52 9.14
C LYS A 166 -12.42 23.84 9.77
N GLN A 167 -11.17 24.21 9.55
CA GLN A 167 -10.51 25.35 10.16
C GLN A 167 -9.94 26.28 9.09
N GLY A 168 -9.96 27.58 9.37
CA GLY A 168 -9.21 28.55 8.59
C GLY A 168 -7.72 28.33 8.75
N TYR A 169 -6.99 28.69 7.71
CA TYR A 169 -5.54 28.60 7.61
C TYR A 169 -5.02 29.79 6.78
N LYS A 170 -3.71 30.02 6.83
CA LYS A 170 -3.00 30.95 5.97
C LYS A 170 -2.14 30.19 4.98
N ILE A 171 -1.83 30.84 3.87
CA ILE A 171 -1.00 30.32 2.79
C ILE A 171 0.23 31.21 2.66
N ARG A 172 1.40 30.60 2.76
CA ARG A 172 2.69 31.22 2.44
C ARG A 172 3.11 30.78 1.04
N ASP A 173 3.70 31.69 0.26
CA ASP A 173 4.22 31.43 -1.10
C ASP A 173 3.16 30.87 -2.07
N GLY A 174 1.87 31.14 -1.81
CA GLY A 174 0.75 30.60 -2.56
C GLY A 174 0.55 29.08 -2.49
N LYS A 175 1.36 28.35 -1.69
CA LYS A 175 1.38 26.87 -1.67
C LYS A 175 1.41 26.26 -0.28
N PHE A 176 2.08 26.89 0.67
CA PHE A 176 2.34 26.30 1.98
C PHE A 176 1.28 26.73 3.00
N GLN A 177 0.43 25.80 3.41
CA GLN A 177 -0.58 26.05 4.44
C GLN A 177 0.04 26.06 5.84
N TYR A 178 -0.29 27.09 6.64
CA TYR A 178 0.17 27.24 8.02
C TYR A 178 -0.85 28.03 8.87
N GLY A 179 -0.62 28.11 10.18
CA GLY A 179 -1.49 28.90 11.07
C GLY A 179 -2.93 28.36 11.14
N PHE A 180 -3.09 27.04 11.21
CA PHE A 180 -4.39 26.40 11.37
C PHE A 180 -5.09 26.82 12.67
N GLY A 181 -6.42 26.78 12.68
CA GLY A 181 -7.25 27.18 13.83
C GLY A 181 -7.77 28.62 13.74
N LEU A 182 -7.54 29.28 12.61
CA LEU A 182 -8.15 30.57 12.30
C LEU A 182 -9.63 30.38 11.95
N PRO A 183 -10.45 31.43 12.08
CA PRO A 183 -11.83 31.38 11.61
C PRO A 183 -11.87 31.20 10.09
N VAL A 184 -12.87 30.47 9.59
CA VAL A 184 -13.05 30.25 8.15
C VAL A 184 -13.52 31.55 7.51
N PRO A 185 -12.85 32.08 6.47
CA PRO A 185 -13.26 33.30 5.78
C PRO A 185 -14.68 33.16 5.21
N ASP A 186 -15.52 34.18 5.39
CA ASP A 186 -16.86 34.19 4.80
C ASP A 186 -16.76 34.49 3.29
N PRO A 187 -17.26 33.62 2.38
CA PRO A 187 -17.21 33.84 0.94
C PRO A 187 -17.91 35.13 0.47
N CYS A 188 -18.89 35.61 1.25
CA CYS A 188 -19.67 36.81 0.93
C CYS A 188 -18.95 38.11 1.31
N ILE A 189 -17.95 38.01 2.19
CA ILE A 189 -17.11 39.12 2.61
C ILE A 189 -15.83 38.99 1.79
N ARG A 190 -15.83 39.53 0.57
CA ARG A 190 -14.75 39.48 -0.46
C ARG A 190 -13.42 40.10 0.03
N ASN A 191 -12.82 39.55 1.08
CA ASN A 191 -11.53 39.98 1.58
C ASN A 191 -10.56 38.80 1.56
N THR A 192 -9.96 38.59 0.39
CA THR A 192 -8.96 37.54 0.15
C THR A 192 -7.58 37.87 0.74
N HIS A 193 -7.39 39.08 1.28
CA HIS A 193 -6.10 39.56 1.80
C HIS A 193 -5.66 38.84 3.09
N HIS A 194 -6.52 38.05 3.74
CA HIS A 194 -6.21 37.33 4.98
C HIS A 194 -5.78 35.87 4.75
N ILE A 195 -5.94 35.36 3.53
CA ILE A 195 -5.59 33.98 3.19
C ILE A 195 -4.12 33.89 2.75
N ILE A 196 -3.61 34.89 2.02
CA ILE A 196 -2.24 34.91 1.52
C ILE A 196 -1.42 35.88 2.38
N ASP A 197 -0.38 35.37 3.04
CA ASP A 197 0.53 36.18 3.85
C ASP A 197 1.81 36.48 3.07
N HIS A 198 1.83 37.66 2.44
CA HIS A 198 3.00 38.17 1.75
C HIS A 198 4.11 38.66 2.69
N SER A 199 3.82 38.86 3.99
CA SER A 199 4.79 39.42 4.95
C SER A 199 5.89 38.43 5.33
N GLN A 200 5.70 37.13 5.07
CA GLN A 200 6.69 36.09 5.35
C GLN A 200 7.45 35.59 4.11
N GLU A 201 7.28 36.23 2.96
CA GLU A 201 7.94 35.83 1.71
C GLU A 201 9.45 36.12 1.73
N CYS A 202 9.89 37.15 2.47
CA CYS A 202 11.30 37.50 2.60
C CYS A 202 11.70 37.70 4.06
N LYS A 203 12.70 36.95 4.54
CA LYS A 203 13.30 37.15 5.88
C LYS A 203 14.39 38.23 5.89
N VAL A 204 14.55 38.90 4.77
CA VAL A 204 15.64 39.83 4.49
C VAL A 204 15.06 41.02 3.73
N GLU A 205 15.34 42.21 4.22
CA GLU A 205 15.04 43.49 3.60
C GLU A 205 16.33 44.11 3.05
N ILE A 206 16.20 44.97 2.03
CA ILE A 206 17.33 45.72 1.47
C ILE A 206 17.42 47.03 2.24
N ALA A 207 18.56 47.28 2.89
CA ALA A 207 18.82 48.54 3.57
C ALA A 207 18.84 49.67 2.54
N ALA A 208 18.08 50.74 2.81
CA ALA A 208 17.82 51.83 1.88
C ALA A 208 19.08 52.59 1.42
N ASP A 209 20.17 52.47 2.18
CA ASP A 209 21.35 53.33 2.02
C ASP A 209 22.56 52.63 1.38
N ASP A 210 22.65 51.28 1.41
CA ASP A 210 23.87 50.57 0.98
C ASP A 210 23.62 49.23 0.25
N ASP A 211 22.38 48.96 -0.18
CA ASP A 211 21.98 47.69 -0.80
C ASP A 211 22.36 46.44 0.04
N SER A 212 22.65 46.61 1.34
CA SER A 212 22.97 45.50 2.22
C SER A 212 21.71 44.75 2.64
N PHE A 213 21.86 43.45 2.81
CA PHE A 213 20.80 42.55 3.23
C PHE A 213 20.70 42.55 4.75
N VAL A 214 19.61 43.11 5.29
CA VAL A 214 19.32 43.12 6.73
C VAL A 214 18.17 42.18 7.07
N PRO A 215 18.13 41.55 8.26
CA PRO A 215 16.99 40.75 8.67
C PRO A 215 15.70 41.56 8.63
N ALA A 216 14.65 41.00 8.04
CA ALA A 216 13.33 41.62 8.03
C ALA A 216 12.84 41.85 9.47
N ASN A 217 12.23 43.01 9.70
CA ASN A 217 11.76 43.34 11.03
C ASN A 217 10.58 42.45 11.41
N ARG A 218 10.62 41.87 12.61
CA ARG A 218 9.47 41.12 13.12
C ARG A 218 8.29 42.07 13.27
N PRO A 219 7.07 41.65 12.90
CA PRO A 219 5.89 42.47 13.09
C PRO A 219 5.74 42.86 14.57
N SER A 220 5.31 44.09 14.82
CA SER A 220 5.03 44.56 16.18
C SER A 220 3.89 43.75 16.81
N LEU A 221 3.86 43.67 18.14
CA LEU A 221 2.78 42.99 18.86
C LEU A 221 1.41 43.58 18.50
N GLU A 222 1.32 44.91 18.47
CA GLU A 222 0.09 45.63 18.10
C GLU A 222 -0.37 45.28 16.68
N SER A 223 0.56 45.20 15.72
CA SER A 223 0.23 44.79 14.34
C SER A 223 -0.26 43.34 14.28
N ALA A 224 0.36 42.44 15.04
CA ALA A 224 -0.06 41.04 15.12
C ALA A 224 -1.44 40.89 15.76
N GLU A 225 -1.72 41.66 16.83
CA GLU A 225 -3.03 41.69 17.51
C GLU A 225 -4.12 42.26 16.59
N GLN A 226 -3.83 43.35 15.86
CA GLN A 226 -4.77 43.94 14.91
C GLN A 226 -5.10 42.95 13.78
N GLN A 227 -4.09 42.26 13.23
CA GLN A 227 -4.29 41.25 12.18
C GLN A 227 -5.11 40.05 12.68
N ALA A 228 -4.89 39.63 13.93
CA ALA A 228 -5.69 38.58 14.56
C ALA A 228 -7.14 39.04 14.76
N ALA A 229 -7.36 40.20 15.39
CA ALA A 229 -8.68 40.78 15.63
C ALA A 229 -9.47 40.92 14.33
N PHE A 230 -8.83 41.43 13.28
CA PHE A 230 -9.44 41.54 11.95
C PHE A 230 -9.89 40.17 11.42
N SER A 231 -9.02 39.17 11.48
CA SER A 231 -9.33 37.82 10.99
C SER A 231 -10.54 37.23 11.72
N PHE A 232 -10.68 37.49 13.03
CA PHE A 232 -11.84 37.07 13.83
C PHE A 232 -13.11 37.86 13.56
N SER A 233 -13.02 39.14 13.16
CA SER A 233 -14.18 39.94 12.77
C SER A 233 -14.75 39.56 11.40
N CYS A 234 -13.90 39.09 10.47
CA CYS A 234 -14.29 38.80 9.09
C CYS A 234 -14.57 37.32 8.79
N GLY A 235 -14.47 36.43 9.77
CA GLY A 235 -14.68 35.00 9.59
C GLY A 235 -15.96 34.48 10.26
N GLN A 236 -16.52 33.41 9.72
CA GLN A 236 -17.60 32.70 10.40
C GLN A 236 -17.05 31.85 11.54
N ARG A 237 -17.52 32.11 12.76
CA ARG A 237 -17.27 31.25 13.92
C ARG A 237 -18.20 30.04 13.87
N LYS A 238 -17.77 28.97 13.20
CA LYS A 238 -18.32 27.64 13.48
C LYS A 238 -17.61 27.09 14.71
N TYR A 239 -18.36 26.81 15.77
CA TYR A 239 -17.82 26.06 16.91
C TYR A 239 -17.37 24.69 16.38
N SER A 240 -16.06 24.47 16.39
CA SER A 240 -15.46 23.24 15.92
C SER A 240 -15.04 22.45 17.15
N ASP A 241 -15.65 21.27 17.38
CA ASP A 241 -15.34 20.36 18.51
C ASP A 241 -13.92 19.76 18.43
N GLY A 242 -13.05 20.25 17.54
CA GLY A 242 -11.68 19.74 17.33
C GLY A 242 -11.59 18.32 16.74
N LYS A 243 -12.65 17.52 16.81
CA LYS A 243 -12.70 16.12 16.37
C LYS A 243 -12.79 15.99 14.85
N LEU A 244 -11.99 15.09 14.29
CA LEU A 244 -12.12 14.64 12.91
C LEU A 244 -13.11 13.47 12.87
N THR A 245 -14.17 13.58 12.07
CA THR A 245 -15.23 12.56 11.99
C THR A 245 -15.18 11.82 10.66
N LEU A 246 -15.79 10.63 10.61
CA LEU A 246 -15.93 9.86 9.38
C LEU A 246 -16.71 10.64 8.30
N GLN A 247 -17.73 11.39 8.70
CA GLN A 247 -18.51 12.22 7.80
C GLN A 247 -17.64 13.32 7.16
N LEU A 248 -16.76 13.95 7.95
CA LEU A 248 -15.82 14.95 7.43
C LEU A 248 -14.84 14.32 6.44
N LEU A 249 -14.36 13.10 6.70
CA LEU A 249 -13.48 12.37 5.79
C LEU A 249 -14.18 12.09 4.45
N TYR A 250 -15.42 11.58 4.51
CA TYR A 250 -16.25 11.31 3.33
C TYR A 250 -16.48 12.58 2.50
N ASP A 251 -16.92 13.68 3.12
CA ASP A 251 -17.16 14.94 2.42
C ASP A 251 -15.88 15.52 1.81
N THR A 252 -14.74 15.38 2.51
CA THR A 252 -13.43 15.87 2.03
C THR A 252 -13.00 15.11 0.77
N ILE A 253 -13.06 13.77 0.79
CA ILE A 253 -12.65 12.94 -0.36
C ILE A 253 -13.63 13.11 -1.53
N ARG A 254 -14.93 13.28 -1.26
CA ARG A 254 -15.96 13.50 -2.29
C ARG A 254 -15.72 14.79 -3.06
N GLU A 255 -15.36 15.87 -2.36
CA GLU A 255 -15.19 17.19 -2.98
C GLU A 255 -13.81 17.43 -3.58
N ASP A 256 -12.77 16.77 -3.05
CA ASP A 256 -11.43 16.78 -3.65
C ASP A 256 -10.94 15.35 -3.97
N PRO A 257 -11.36 14.80 -5.13
CA PRO A 257 -10.93 13.48 -5.60
C PRO A 257 -9.42 13.38 -5.87
N SER A 258 -8.73 14.52 -6.01
CA SER A 258 -7.30 14.55 -6.37
C SER A 258 -6.40 14.07 -5.23
N ILE A 259 -6.89 14.11 -3.99
CA ILE A 259 -6.17 13.66 -2.79
C ILE A 259 -5.77 12.17 -2.90
N ILE A 260 -6.64 11.32 -3.47
CA ILE A 260 -6.37 9.89 -3.68
C ILE A 260 -5.68 9.62 -5.02
N GLY A 261 -5.79 10.55 -5.97
CA GLY A 261 -5.07 10.53 -7.26
C GLY A 261 -5.56 9.50 -8.28
N PHE A 262 -6.22 8.41 -7.86
CA PHE A 262 -6.73 7.35 -8.73
C PHE A 262 -8.24 7.19 -8.60
N HIS A 263 -8.98 7.42 -9.70
CA HIS A 263 -10.45 7.36 -9.74
C HIS A 263 -11.02 5.99 -9.33
N SER A 264 -10.41 4.88 -9.75
CA SER A 264 -10.88 3.53 -9.41
C SER A 264 -10.75 3.23 -7.91
N VAL A 265 -9.61 3.59 -7.32
CA VAL A 265 -9.34 3.44 -5.88
C VAL A 265 -10.23 4.38 -5.07
N ASN A 266 -10.40 5.63 -5.53
CA ASN A 266 -11.25 6.61 -4.89
C ASN A 266 -12.71 6.14 -4.81
N ASN A 267 -13.30 5.69 -5.91
CA ASN A 267 -14.71 5.28 -5.95
C ASN A 267 -15.00 4.10 -5.02
N VAL A 268 -14.12 3.09 -4.99
CA VAL A 268 -14.28 1.93 -4.10
C VAL A 268 -14.18 2.34 -2.64
N ASN A 269 -13.21 3.19 -2.30
CA ASN A 269 -13.02 3.64 -0.92
C ASN A 269 -14.14 4.59 -0.46
N LEU A 270 -14.62 5.48 -1.34
CA LEU A 270 -15.74 6.38 -1.04
C LEU A 270 -17.04 5.58 -0.84
N PHE A 271 -17.25 4.52 -1.63
CA PHE A 271 -18.37 3.60 -1.44
C PHE A 271 -18.30 2.89 -0.08
N LYS A 272 -17.13 2.34 0.28
CA LYS A 272 -16.91 1.71 1.60
C LYS A 272 -17.16 2.69 2.76
N LEU A 273 -16.65 3.93 2.64
CA LEU A 273 -16.87 4.98 3.62
C LEU A 273 -18.36 5.34 3.75
N GLY A 274 -19.09 5.36 2.63
CA GLY A 274 -20.53 5.58 2.61
C GLY A 274 -21.30 4.51 3.39
N LEU A 275 -20.98 3.24 3.18
CA LEU A 275 -21.60 2.14 3.94
C LEU A 275 -21.33 2.26 5.45
N SER A 276 -20.08 2.57 5.84
CA SER A 276 -19.74 2.75 7.26
C SER A 276 -20.44 3.95 7.92
N LEU A 277 -20.90 4.95 7.14
CA LEU A 277 -21.69 6.07 7.65
C LEU A 277 -23.16 5.70 7.88
N GLU A 278 -23.71 4.75 7.12
CA GLU A 278 -25.08 4.26 7.34
C GLU A 278 -25.18 3.39 8.60
N ASP A 279 -24.09 2.73 8.97
CA ASP A 279 -23.98 1.87 10.16
C ASP A 279 -23.64 2.63 11.47
N SER A 280 -23.33 3.94 11.41
CA SER A 280 -22.85 4.76 12.54
C SER A 280 -23.90 5.73 13.08
#